data_AF-A0AAU1I2Y4-F1
#
_entry.id   AF-A0AAU1I2Y4-F1
#
_cell.length_a   1.000
_cell.length_b   1.000
_cell.length_c   1.000
_cell.angle_alpha   90.00
_cell.angle_beta   90.00
_cell.angle_gamma   90.00
#
_symmetry.space_group_name_H-M   'P 1'
#
loop_
_entity.id
_entity.type
_entity.pdbx_description
1 polymer ?
#
loop_
_entity_poly.entity_id
_entity_poly.type
_entity_poly.pdbx_seq_one_letter_code
_entity_poly.pdbx_strand_id
1 'polypeptide(L)'
;MNRSKGGTGTGTGSGVGLGGVNLGALRSHNTALVLDLLRTAGAEGISRLELAERTGLTPQAVSKITARLREDGLAAEAGRRASTGGKPRTVLRLVPEAGHAVGVHLDRDELTAVLCDLTGAVIAQRRTPLDLGAGAETVVERAVREVEELVAGGGRPGAVLGVGVALPGPLDHRRGVLHRVTGFPEWNGFPLRDVLARRLALPVVVDKDTNAAALGLAVGGAVGSAGGSAGGGSVGGGMASGVGAPANAGSGTSVSGGAASGTTDSGTAASGTAAPTLAGSGTSASGATAPVTAAPVTSTSGAAAPVTSTSGAAAPVTSTSGAAAPVTAASGTTAPVTAASGTTAPVTAASGTTAPVTAASGTTAPVTAATGTTPPVSAATGTTPPIPSAASFAYLHFGAGLGGGLVIGGAVHRGTRTGAGEFGHQVVQLDGPPCGCGNRGCVEALCLAAVARGDLAEAARVLGTAAGNLVALLDVDLVLLGGRTVAAAPETFVRGVAAVLDERARRAGEDAVPVRVAAGGERGVAEGAAQLLLAPLFGRAEG
;
A
#
# COMPACT_ATOMS: atom_id res chain seq x y z
N MET A 1 4.38 30.23 66.67
CA MET A 1 3.47 29.33 67.41
C MET A 1 3.16 28.09 66.57
N ASN A 2 3.47 26.94 67.16
CA ASN A 2 2.96 25.56 67.03
C ASN A 2 2.42 24.92 65.73
N ARG A 3 2.81 23.64 65.61
CA ARG A 3 2.41 22.60 64.65
C ARG A 3 1.02 22.02 64.96
N SER A 4 0.39 21.39 63.96
CA SER A 4 -0.29 20.10 64.14
C SER A 4 -0.27 19.25 62.86
N LYS A 5 0.28 18.04 62.97
CA LYS A 5 0.20 16.92 62.03
C LYS A 5 -1.12 16.16 62.20
N GLY A 6 -1.56 15.49 61.15
CA GLY A 6 -2.49 14.35 61.22
C GLY A 6 -2.76 13.80 59.82
N GLY A 7 -2.11 12.70 59.46
CA GLY A 7 -2.34 11.99 58.19
C GLY A 7 -3.01 10.65 58.41
N THR A 8 -3.63 10.11 57.36
CA THR A 8 -3.86 8.68 57.14
C THR A 8 -4.03 8.47 55.63
N GLY A 9 -3.11 7.71 55.02
CA GLY A 9 -3.27 7.20 53.68
C GLY A 9 -3.99 5.85 53.70
N THR A 10 -4.63 5.49 52.58
CA THR A 10 -4.88 4.11 52.15
C THR A 10 -5.33 4.12 50.70
N GLY A 11 -4.75 3.23 49.87
CA GLY A 11 -5.47 2.66 48.72
C GLY A 11 -4.98 3.08 47.34
N THR A 12 -3.73 2.74 47.01
CA THR A 12 -3.28 2.54 45.63
C THR A 12 -4.13 1.45 44.97
N GLY A 13 -5.08 1.85 44.14
CA GLY A 13 -5.66 1.01 43.10
C GLY A 13 -4.69 0.93 41.94
N SER A 14 -3.81 -0.07 41.99
CA SER A 14 -2.94 -0.47 40.88
C SER A 14 -3.80 -0.89 39.70
N GLY A 15 -4.07 0.06 38.79
CA GLY A 15 -4.64 -0.22 37.49
C GLY A 15 -3.58 -0.98 36.67
N VAL A 16 -3.84 -2.26 36.47
CA VAL A 16 -3.05 -3.18 35.65
C VAL A 16 -2.68 -2.48 34.34
N GLY A 17 -1.37 -2.26 34.14
CA GLY A 17 -0.82 -1.68 32.92
C GLY A 17 -1.15 -2.58 31.73
N LEU A 18 -2.14 -2.18 30.95
CA LEU A 18 -2.25 -2.64 29.57
C LEU A 18 -1.04 -2.06 28.83
N GLY A 19 -0.13 -2.94 28.39
CA GLY A 19 1.08 -2.61 27.65
C GLY A 19 0.78 -2.04 26.26
N GLY A 20 0.14 -0.88 26.23
CA GLY A 20 -0.15 -0.12 25.03
C GLY A 20 1.01 0.83 24.70
N VAL A 21 1.28 0.97 23.41
CA VAL A 21 2.17 2.01 22.87
C VAL A 21 1.74 3.37 23.42
N ASN A 22 2.62 4.08 24.12
CA ASN A 22 2.31 5.41 24.64
C ASN A 22 2.23 6.40 23.47
N LEU A 23 1.07 6.58 22.87
CA LEU A 23 0.90 7.50 21.72
C LEU A 23 1.28 8.96 22.04
N GLY A 24 1.23 9.38 23.31
CA GLY A 24 1.74 10.68 23.75
C GLY A 24 3.25 10.82 23.59
N ALA A 25 3.99 9.70 23.67
CA ALA A 25 5.42 9.62 23.45
C ALA A 25 5.88 9.92 22.02
N LEU A 26 5.02 9.61 21.04
CA LEU A 26 5.32 9.64 19.61
C LEU A 26 5.16 11.02 18.97
N ARG A 27 4.66 12.01 19.72
CA ARG A 27 4.37 13.36 19.18
C ARG A 27 5.58 14.27 18.96
N SER A 28 6.79 13.82 19.32
CA SER A 28 7.99 14.60 19.04
C SER A 28 8.38 14.46 17.57
N HIS A 29 8.51 15.57 16.84
CA HIS A 29 8.99 15.61 15.47
C HIS A 29 10.25 14.74 15.26
N ASN A 30 11.21 14.82 16.19
CA ASN A 30 12.44 14.01 16.13
C ASN A 30 12.19 12.50 16.22
N THR A 31 11.18 12.06 16.98
CA THR A 31 10.81 10.65 17.08
C THR A 31 10.17 10.17 15.79
N ALA A 32 9.30 11.00 15.20
CA ALA A 32 8.66 10.72 13.93
C ALA A 32 9.68 10.58 12.78
N LEU A 33 10.69 11.45 12.70
CA LEU A 33 11.80 11.33 11.74
C LEU A 33 12.56 10.01 11.88
N VAL A 34 12.91 9.62 13.11
CA VAL A 34 13.64 8.36 13.37
C VAL A 34 12.76 7.15 13.02
N LEU A 35 11.47 7.18 13.36
CA LEU A 35 10.53 6.12 13.01
C LEU A 35 10.34 6.00 11.50
N ASP A 36 10.28 7.11 10.77
CA ASP A 36 10.12 7.06 9.31
C ASP A 36 11.33 6.43 8.63
N LEU A 37 12.54 6.77 9.10
CA LEU A 37 13.76 6.13 8.61
C LEU A 37 13.83 4.64 8.96
N LEU A 38 13.38 4.24 10.15
CA LEU A 38 13.27 2.83 10.53
C LEU A 38 12.26 2.08 9.64
N ARG A 39 11.13 2.71 9.33
CA ARG A 39 10.10 2.16 8.44
C ARG A 39 10.63 2.00 7.01
N THR A 40 11.26 3.03 6.45
CA THR A 40 11.83 3.01 5.09
C THR A 40 13.02 2.04 4.98
N ALA A 41 13.79 1.83 6.06
CA ALA A 41 14.90 0.87 6.05
C ALA A 41 14.44 -0.60 6.03
N GLY A 42 13.19 -0.89 6.38
CA GLY A 42 12.61 -2.23 6.33
C GLY A 42 13.36 -3.24 7.22
N ALA A 43 13.36 -4.51 6.80
CA ALA A 43 13.95 -5.61 7.57
C ALA A 43 15.48 -5.49 7.73
N GLU A 44 16.15 -4.86 6.76
CA GLU A 44 17.59 -4.60 6.80
C GLU A 44 17.99 -3.67 7.95
N GLY A 45 17.07 -2.82 8.38
CA GLY A 45 17.27 -1.84 9.44
C GLY A 45 18.31 -0.77 9.10
N ILE A 46 18.56 0.10 10.08
CA ILE A 46 19.45 1.26 9.95
C ILE A 46 20.28 1.44 11.23
N SER A 47 21.55 1.80 11.09
CA SER A 47 22.42 2.02 12.26
C SER A 47 22.17 3.39 12.91
N ARG A 48 22.55 3.54 14.19
CA ARG A 48 22.45 4.83 14.90
C ARG A 48 23.26 5.95 14.25
N LEU A 49 24.38 5.61 13.59
CA LEU A 49 25.17 6.59 12.86
C LEU A 49 24.41 7.09 11.64
N GLU A 50 23.88 6.19 10.81
CA GLU A 50 23.09 6.55 9.63
C GLU A 50 21.82 7.32 10.01
N LEU A 51 21.18 6.96 11.14
CA LEU A 51 20.07 7.75 11.69
C LEU A 51 20.51 9.18 12.04
N ALA A 52 21.65 9.35 12.71
CA ALA A 52 22.16 10.69 13.04
C ALA A 52 22.49 11.51 11.78
N GLU A 53 23.17 10.89 10.81
CA GLU A 53 23.54 11.52 9.53
C GLU A 53 22.31 11.96 8.72
N ARG A 54 21.29 11.09 8.60
CA ARG A 54 20.10 11.38 7.79
C ARG A 54 19.11 12.31 8.48
N THR A 55 19.04 12.31 9.81
CA THR A 55 18.14 13.20 10.57
C THR A 55 18.78 14.54 10.93
N GLY A 56 20.11 14.66 10.89
CA GLY A 56 20.83 15.83 11.41
C GLY A 56 20.82 15.93 12.95
N LEU A 57 20.33 14.93 13.66
CA LEU A 57 20.28 14.90 15.12
C LEU A 57 21.64 14.53 15.72
N THR A 58 21.90 14.99 16.95
CA THR A 58 23.12 14.59 17.65
C THR A 58 23.12 13.08 17.96
N PRO A 59 24.30 12.42 18.00
CA PRO A 59 24.37 10.99 18.36
C PRO A 59 23.74 10.66 19.71
N GLN A 60 23.80 11.60 20.66
CA GLN A 60 23.17 11.48 21.98
C GLN A 60 21.64 11.51 21.88
N ALA A 61 21.07 12.41 21.05
CA ALA A 61 19.63 12.48 20.82
C ALA A 61 19.12 11.18 20.15
N VAL A 62 19.79 10.70 19.11
CA VAL A 62 19.45 9.42 18.45
C VAL A 62 19.55 8.26 19.44
N SER A 63 20.58 8.22 20.29
CA SER A 63 20.72 7.18 21.31
C SER A 63 19.56 7.18 22.30
N LYS A 64 19.14 8.37 22.78
CA LYS A 64 17.99 8.51 23.69
C LYS A 64 16.67 8.11 23.04
N ILE A 65 16.43 8.55 21.80
CA ILE A 65 15.21 8.21 21.05
C ILE A 65 15.15 6.70 20.79
N THR A 66 16.23 6.12 20.27
CA THR A 66 16.27 4.69 19.93
C THR A 66 16.24 3.79 21.16
N ALA A 67 16.78 4.21 22.30
CA ALA A 67 16.65 3.47 23.56
C ALA A 67 15.17 3.40 23.98
N ARG A 68 14.48 4.54 23.98
CA ARG A 68 13.05 4.61 24.29
C ARG A 68 12.19 3.80 23.32
N LEU A 69 12.44 3.90 22.01
CA LEU A 69 11.69 3.10 21.02
C LEU A 69 11.85 1.59 21.23
N ARG A 70 13.01 1.15 21.76
CA ARG A 70 13.22 -0.26 22.13
C ARG A 70 12.51 -0.63 23.43
N GLU A 71 12.55 0.25 24.42
CA GLU A 71 11.80 0.08 25.69
C GLU A 71 10.29 -0.01 25.43
N ASP A 72 9.77 0.81 24.51
CA ASP A 72 8.38 0.80 24.06
C ASP A 72 8.04 -0.35 23.10
N GLY A 73 9.02 -1.20 22.74
CA GLY A 73 8.84 -2.35 21.85
C GLY A 73 8.64 -2.02 20.36
N LEU A 74 8.76 -0.75 19.97
CA LEU A 74 8.60 -0.26 18.59
C LEU A 74 9.81 -0.54 17.71
N ALA A 75 10.99 -0.68 18.30
CA ALA A 75 12.23 -0.99 17.59
C ALA A 75 12.96 -2.19 18.22
N ALA A 76 13.61 -2.99 17.38
CA ALA A 76 14.43 -4.13 17.79
C ALA A 76 15.81 -4.10 17.11
N GLU A 77 16.76 -4.85 17.64
CA GLU A 77 18.04 -5.05 16.96
C GLU A 77 17.86 -6.01 15.78
N ALA A 78 18.31 -5.62 14.59
CA ALA A 78 18.24 -6.43 13.36
C ALA A 78 19.43 -7.39 13.20
N GLY A 79 20.33 -7.45 14.19
CA GLY A 79 21.59 -8.21 14.14
C GLY A 79 22.83 -7.30 14.00
N ARG A 80 24.00 -7.91 13.74
CA ARG A 80 25.27 -7.21 13.50
C ARG A 80 25.65 -7.34 12.02
N ARG A 81 25.76 -6.23 11.28
CA ARG A 81 26.38 -6.23 9.94
C ARG A 81 27.89 -6.38 10.07
N ALA A 82 28.50 -7.14 9.15
CA ALA A 82 29.95 -7.23 9.03
C ALA A 82 30.53 -5.84 8.70
N SER A 83 31.54 -5.40 9.46
CA SER A 83 32.21 -4.11 9.26
C SER A 83 33.45 -4.32 8.39
N THR A 84 33.64 -3.49 7.37
CA THR A 84 34.89 -3.37 6.60
C THR A 84 35.96 -2.62 7.41
N GLY A 85 36.29 -3.13 8.61
CA GLY A 85 37.38 -2.62 9.46
C GLY A 85 36.96 -1.72 10.64
N GLY A 86 36.01 -2.17 11.48
CA GLY A 86 35.57 -1.43 12.68
C GLY A 86 34.71 -2.27 13.65
N LYS A 87 34.37 -1.71 14.83
CA LYS A 87 33.51 -2.37 15.83
C LYS A 87 32.13 -2.67 15.22
N PRO A 88 31.53 -3.86 15.45
CA PRO A 88 30.23 -4.22 14.87
C PRO A 88 29.16 -3.17 15.14
N ARG A 89 28.43 -2.77 14.09
CA ARG A 89 27.39 -1.73 14.18
C ARG A 89 26.09 -2.36 14.65
N THR A 90 25.50 -1.81 15.71
CA THR A 90 24.13 -2.16 16.11
C THR A 90 23.17 -1.56 15.08
N VAL A 91 22.45 -2.43 14.38
CA VAL A 91 21.42 -2.07 13.41
C VAL A 91 20.06 -2.19 14.08
N LEU A 92 19.21 -1.19 13.89
CA LEU A 92 17.86 -1.15 14.45
C LEU A 92 16.84 -1.30 13.33
N ARG A 93 15.76 -2.03 13.59
CA ARG A 93 14.61 -2.16 12.71
C ARG A 93 13.33 -1.82 13.44
N LEU A 94 12.31 -1.37 12.71
CA LEU A 94 10.95 -1.29 13.20
C LEU A 94 10.44 -2.71 13.56
N VAL A 95 9.60 -2.80 14.58
CA VAL A 95 8.81 -4.00 14.88
C VAL A 95 7.41 -3.75 14.30
N PRO A 96 7.09 -4.29 13.10
CA PRO A 96 5.83 -3.98 12.42
C PRO A 96 4.59 -4.23 13.28
N GLU A 97 4.60 -5.35 14.02
CA GLU A 97 3.47 -5.85 14.80
C GLU A 97 3.33 -5.16 16.17
N ALA A 98 4.19 -4.17 16.47
CA ALA A 98 4.12 -3.42 17.73
C ALA A 98 2.92 -2.48 17.80
N GLY A 99 2.30 -2.18 16.65
CA GLY A 99 1.08 -1.37 16.58
C GLY A 99 0.29 -1.67 15.32
N HIS A 100 -1.03 -1.51 15.40
CA HIS A 100 -1.93 -1.74 14.28
C HIS A 100 -2.90 -0.57 14.08
N ALA A 101 -3.23 -0.25 12.84
CA ALA A 101 -4.28 0.70 12.51
C ALA A 101 -5.39 0.00 11.72
N VAL A 102 -6.64 0.30 12.05
CA VAL A 102 -7.78 -0.15 11.25
C VAL A 102 -8.16 0.96 10.27
N GLY A 103 -8.29 0.63 9.00
CA GLY A 103 -8.84 1.51 7.98
C GLY A 103 -10.21 1.01 7.53
N VAL A 104 -11.22 1.88 7.52
CA VAL A 104 -12.59 1.55 7.12
C VAL A 104 -13.01 2.48 5.98
N HIS A 105 -13.49 1.91 4.88
CA HIS A 105 -14.17 2.62 3.81
C HIS A 105 -15.66 2.29 3.88
N LEU A 106 -16.48 3.30 4.14
CA LEU A 106 -17.94 3.26 4.04
C LEU A 106 -18.34 3.85 2.70
N ASP A 107 -18.46 3.01 1.67
CA ASP A 107 -19.00 3.40 0.37
C ASP A 107 -20.55 3.37 0.41
N ARG A 108 -21.20 3.64 -0.72
CA ARG A 108 -22.66 3.67 -0.84
C ARG A 108 -23.30 2.30 -0.67
N ASP A 109 -22.71 1.27 -1.29
CA ASP A 109 -23.24 -0.11 -1.35
C ASP A 109 -22.34 -1.15 -0.65
N GLU A 110 -21.23 -0.70 -0.05
CA GLU A 110 -20.22 -1.60 0.49
C GLU A 110 -19.41 -1.01 1.65
N LEU A 111 -19.03 -1.87 2.59
CA LEU A 111 -18.04 -1.61 3.62
C LEU A 111 -16.79 -2.44 3.35
N THR A 112 -15.63 -1.78 3.29
CA THR A 112 -14.32 -2.44 3.29
C THR A 112 -13.53 -2.04 4.52
N ALA A 113 -13.02 -3.01 5.28
CA ALA A 113 -12.18 -2.78 6.45
C ALA A 113 -10.84 -3.52 6.31
N VAL A 114 -9.75 -2.85 6.65
CA VAL A 114 -8.38 -3.41 6.62
C VAL A 114 -7.69 -3.19 7.96
N LEU A 115 -6.89 -4.16 8.38
CA LEU A 115 -6.02 -4.06 9.54
C LEU A 115 -4.59 -3.97 9.02
N CYS A 116 -3.91 -2.87 9.31
CA CYS A 116 -2.56 -2.59 8.88
C CYS A 116 -1.60 -2.63 10.07
N ASP A 117 -0.38 -3.12 9.86
CA ASP A 117 0.73 -2.98 10.82
C ASP A 117 1.41 -1.60 10.72
N LEU A 118 2.46 -1.36 11.51
CA LEU A 118 3.20 -0.08 11.49
C LEU A 118 3.92 0.22 10.16
N THR A 119 4.17 -0.78 9.31
CA THR A 119 4.71 -0.55 7.96
C THR A 119 3.63 -0.09 6.98
N GLY A 120 2.36 -0.30 7.33
CA GLY A 120 1.21 -0.11 6.47
C GLY A 120 0.81 -1.38 5.71
N ALA A 121 1.47 -2.51 5.96
CA ALA A 121 1.11 -3.77 5.34
C ALA A 121 -0.23 -4.27 5.89
N VAL A 122 -1.13 -4.67 4.98
CA VAL A 122 -2.44 -5.23 5.34
C VAL A 122 -2.26 -6.66 5.84
N ILE A 123 -2.60 -6.91 7.10
CA ILE A 123 -2.49 -8.24 7.72
C ILE A 123 -3.82 -8.98 7.77
N ALA A 124 -4.95 -8.25 7.73
CA ALA A 124 -6.29 -8.82 7.65
C ALA A 124 -7.23 -7.84 6.94
N GLN A 125 -8.30 -8.37 6.36
CA GLN A 125 -9.31 -7.56 5.66
C GLN A 125 -10.69 -8.18 5.73
N ARG A 126 -11.70 -7.33 5.59
CA ARG A 126 -13.12 -7.72 5.48
C ARG A 126 -13.81 -6.83 4.47
N ARG A 127 -14.78 -7.41 3.75
CA ARG A 127 -15.58 -6.73 2.74
C ARG A 127 -17.00 -7.24 2.82
N THR A 128 -17.95 -6.34 2.97
CA THR A 128 -19.35 -6.71 3.17
C THR A 128 -20.31 -5.73 2.54
N PRO A 129 -21.46 -6.18 2.01
CA PRO A 129 -22.50 -5.27 1.53
C PRO A 129 -22.92 -4.28 2.62
N LEU A 130 -23.16 -3.05 2.21
CA LEU A 130 -23.65 -1.95 3.03
C LEU A 130 -24.78 -1.26 2.26
N ASP A 131 -25.72 -0.64 2.97
CA ASP A 131 -26.57 0.38 2.39
C ASP A 131 -26.35 1.65 3.21
N LEU A 132 -25.66 2.62 2.62
CA LEU A 132 -25.37 3.89 3.31
C LEU A 132 -26.66 4.66 3.66
N GLY A 133 -27.76 4.37 2.94
CA GLY A 133 -29.10 4.92 3.15
C GLY A 133 -29.93 4.21 4.21
N ALA A 134 -29.42 3.14 4.83
CA ALA A 134 -30.14 2.36 5.86
C ALA A 134 -30.26 3.09 7.21
N GLY A 135 -29.78 4.34 7.29
CA GLY A 135 -29.73 5.12 8.52
C GLY A 135 -28.36 5.07 9.19
N ALA A 136 -27.91 6.21 9.72
CA ALA A 136 -26.57 6.37 10.29
C ALA A 136 -26.27 5.38 11.43
N GLU A 137 -27.25 5.08 12.30
CA GLU A 137 -27.06 4.11 13.39
C GLU A 137 -26.84 2.68 12.87
N THR A 138 -27.63 2.25 11.87
CA THR A 138 -27.48 0.93 11.22
C THR A 138 -26.09 0.77 10.60
N VAL A 139 -25.62 1.82 9.90
CA VAL A 139 -24.29 1.83 9.28
C VAL A 139 -23.18 1.81 10.33
N VAL A 140 -23.34 2.56 11.42
CA VAL A 140 -22.40 2.56 12.55
C VAL A 140 -22.34 1.19 13.22
N GLU A 141 -23.49 0.56 13.50
CA GLU A 141 -23.53 -0.80 14.06
C GLU A 141 -22.80 -1.80 13.19
N ARG A 142 -23.01 -1.70 11.87
CA ARG A 142 -22.29 -2.54 10.92
C ARG A 142 -20.79 -2.29 10.98
N ALA A 143 -20.36 -1.04 10.97
CA ALA A 143 -18.96 -0.68 11.02
C ALA A 143 -18.27 -1.15 12.31
N VAL A 144 -18.92 -0.97 13.46
CA VAL A 144 -18.40 -1.44 14.77
C VAL A 144 -18.19 -2.94 14.73
N ARG A 145 -19.20 -3.70 14.29
CA ARG A 145 -19.12 -5.16 14.20
C ARG A 145 -17.97 -5.62 13.30
N GLU A 146 -17.84 -5.06 12.11
CA GLU A 146 -16.78 -5.48 11.17
C GLU A 146 -15.39 -5.13 11.70
N VAL A 147 -15.23 -4.00 12.41
CA VAL A 147 -13.97 -3.63 13.07
C VAL A 147 -13.64 -4.60 14.20
N GLU A 148 -14.59 -4.91 15.09
CA GLU A 148 -14.37 -5.84 16.20
C GLU A 148 -14.03 -7.25 15.70
N GLU A 149 -14.76 -7.75 14.70
CA GLU A 149 -14.48 -9.05 14.09
C GLU A 149 -13.11 -9.08 13.40
N LEU A 150 -12.72 -7.99 12.73
CA LEU A 150 -11.41 -7.87 12.08
C LEU A 150 -10.27 -7.86 13.10
N VAL A 151 -10.41 -7.09 14.19
CA VAL A 151 -9.40 -7.00 15.26
C VAL A 151 -9.29 -8.32 16.01
N ALA A 152 -10.41 -8.98 16.32
CA ALA A 152 -10.40 -10.29 16.97
C ALA A 152 -9.72 -11.39 16.13
N GLY A 153 -9.83 -11.29 14.81
CA GLY A 153 -9.27 -12.28 13.86
C GLY A 153 -7.80 -12.08 13.49
N GLY A 154 -7.20 -10.91 13.74
CA GLY A 154 -5.85 -10.61 13.22
C GLY A 154 -5.00 -9.64 14.04
N GLY A 155 -5.55 -8.96 15.05
CA GLY A 155 -4.84 -7.98 15.86
C GLY A 155 -4.60 -8.45 17.29
N ARG A 156 -3.57 -7.90 17.95
CA ARG A 156 -3.49 -7.94 19.42
C ARG A 156 -4.35 -6.78 19.96
N PRO A 157 -5.42 -7.03 20.74
CA PRO A 157 -6.36 -5.97 21.15
C PRO A 157 -5.71 -4.75 21.84
N GLY A 158 -4.60 -4.93 22.57
CA GLY A 158 -3.86 -3.84 23.20
C GLY A 158 -2.88 -3.07 22.29
N ALA A 159 -2.74 -3.47 21.02
CA ALA A 159 -1.82 -2.88 20.05
C ALA A 159 -2.54 -2.06 18.96
N VAL A 160 -3.88 -1.99 18.97
CA VAL A 160 -4.63 -1.19 17.99
C VAL A 160 -4.57 0.28 18.38
N LEU A 161 -3.97 1.10 17.51
CA LEU A 161 -3.70 2.52 17.72
C LEU A 161 -4.97 3.36 17.53
N GLY A 162 -5.91 2.89 16.69
CA GLY A 162 -7.17 3.55 16.41
C GLY A 162 -7.84 3.04 15.13
N VAL A 163 -8.93 3.71 14.75
CA VAL A 163 -9.66 3.48 13.50
C VAL A 163 -9.71 4.74 12.64
N GLY A 164 -9.24 4.65 11.40
CA GLY A 164 -9.44 5.67 10.37
C GLY A 164 -10.63 5.32 9.51
N VAL A 165 -11.54 6.27 9.28
CA VAL A 165 -12.78 6.05 8.52
C VAL A 165 -12.83 7.01 7.34
N ALA A 166 -13.08 6.45 6.17
CA ALA A 166 -13.20 7.13 4.91
C ALA A 166 -14.61 6.93 4.36
N LEU A 167 -15.25 8.00 3.89
CA LEU A 167 -16.61 7.97 3.39
C LEU A 167 -16.92 9.12 2.42
N PRO A 168 -18.00 9.05 1.62
CA PRO A 168 -18.45 10.14 0.76
C PRO A 168 -18.70 11.44 1.55
N GLY A 169 -18.27 12.56 0.95
CA GLY A 169 -18.50 13.91 1.47
C GLY A 169 -19.91 14.46 1.16
N PRO A 170 -20.22 15.67 1.68
CA PRO A 170 -19.36 16.60 2.40
C PRO A 170 -19.23 16.29 3.90
N LEU A 171 -18.01 16.49 4.44
CA LEU A 171 -17.60 16.11 5.80
C LEU A 171 -16.73 17.23 6.43
N ASP A 172 -17.03 17.61 7.67
CA ASP A 172 -16.10 18.32 8.54
C ASP A 172 -15.21 17.30 9.26
N HIS A 173 -14.06 16.98 8.67
CA HIS A 173 -13.12 16.01 9.24
C HIS A 173 -12.53 16.49 10.59
N ARG A 174 -12.46 17.81 10.83
CA ARG A 174 -11.91 18.37 12.08
C ARG A 174 -12.85 18.14 13.24
N ARG A 175 -14.16 18.28 13.01
CA ARG A 175 -15.20 17.98 14.01
C ARG A 175 -15.69 16.54 13.95
N GLY A 176 -15.39 15.83 12.87
CA GLY A 176 -15.87 14.48 12.64
C GLY A 176 -17.39 14.40 12.41
N VAL A 177 -17.95 15.45 11.80
CA VAL A 177 -19.39 15.65 11.60
C VAL A 177 -19.71 15.66 10.11
N LEU A 178 -20.68 14.84 9.69
CA LEU A 178 -21.16 14.84 8.31
C LEU A 178 -22.08 16.02 8.05
N HIS A 179 -22.08 16.47 6.79
CA HIS A 179 -23.04 17.45 6.29
C HIS A 179 -24.05 16.75 5.37
N ARG A 180 -24.73 17.50 4.51
CA ARG A 180 -25.68 16.95 3.53
C ARG A 180 -24.95 16.13 2.46
N VAL A 181 -24.74 14.85 2.73
CA VAL A 181 -24.21 13.87 1.77
C VAL A 181 -25.23 13.70 0.64
N THR A 182 -24.76 13.84 -0.60
CA THR A 182 -25.63 13.78 -1.78
C THR A 182 -26.30 12.41 -1.88
N GLY A 183 -27.64 12.40 -1.76
CA GLY A 183 -28.46 11.18 -1.77
C GLY A 183 -28.75 10.57 -0.39
N PHE A 184 -28.14 11.08 0.68
CA PHE A 184 -28.23 10.52 2.03
C PHE A 184 -28.42 11.63 3.10
N PRO A 185 -29.60 12.29 3.14
CA PRO A 185 -29.85 13.46 3.99
C PRO A 185 -29.78 13.17 5.50
N GLU A 186 -29.98 11.93 5.93
CA GLU A 186 -29.95 11.45 7.32
C GLU A 186 -28.59 11.65 8.00
N TRP A 187 -27.53 11.83 7.22
CA TRP A 187 -26.18 12.09 7.73
C TRP A 187 -25.94 13.54 8.13
N ASN A 188 -26.82 14.47 7.75
CA ASN A 188 -26.59 15.88 7.99
C ASN A 188 -26.55 16.22 9.49
N GLY A 189 -25.37 16.65 9.98
CA GLY A 189 -25.12 16.95 11.38
C GLY A 189 -24.73 15.73 12.22
N PHE A 190 -24.56 14.55 11.62
CA PHE A 190 -24.26 13.32 12.36
C PHE A 190 -22.80 13.30 12.84
N PRO A 191 -22.53 13.15 14.16
CA PRO A 191 -21.18 13.19 14.74
C PRO A 191 -20.49 11.81 14.66
N LEU A 192 -20.26 11.31 13.45
CA LEU A 192 -19.76 9.96 13.17
C LEU A 192 -18.53 9.59 13.99
N ARG A 193 -17.53 10.48 14.05
CA ARG A 193 -16.27 10.21 14.77
C ARG A 193 -16.53 9.92 16.24
N ASP A 194 -17.30 10.78 16.90
CA ASP A 194 -17.49 10.69 18.35
C ASP A 194 -18.39 9.49 18.70
N VAL A 195 -19.35 9.15 17.84
CA VAL A 195 -20.18 7.94 18.00
C VAL A 195 -19.33 6.68 17.88
N LEU A 196 -18.53 6.55 16.81
CA LEU A 196 -17.64 5.39 16.62
C LEU A 196 -16.59 5.30 17.72
N ALA A 197 -15.97 6.41 18.12
CA ALA A 197 -14.96 6.42 19.17
C ALA A 197 -15.52 5.92 20.52
N ARG A 198 -16.75 6.30 20.87
CA ARG A 198 -17.42 5.79 22.08
C ARG A 198 -17.73 4.30 21.98
N ARG A 199 -18.26 3.83 20.85
CA ARG A 199 -18.66 2.42 20.68
C ARG A 199 -17.47 1.48 20.61
N LEU A 200 -16.39 1.88 19.93
CA LEU A 200 -15.18 1.09 19.77
C LEU A 200 -14.20 1.22 20.95
N ALA A 201 -14.38 2.21 21.82
CA ALA A 201 -13.42 2.59 22.86
C ALA A 201 -11.99 2.81 22.30
N LEU A 202 -11.90 3.31 21.06
CA LEU A 202 -10.66 3.56 20.33
C LEU A 202 -10.63 5.00 19.79
N PRO A 203 -9.44 5.60 19.58
CA PRO A 203 -9.32 6.83 18.81
C PRO A 203 -9.87 6.64 17.41
N VAL A 204 -10.71 7.58 16.95
CA VAL A 204 -11.25 7.58 15.59
C VAL A 204 -10.87 8.87 14.89
N VAL A 205 -10.41 8.73 13.65
CA VAL A 205 -10.23 9.84 12.71
C VAL A 205 -11.10 9.58 11.49
N VAL A 206 -11.66 10.63 10.91
CA VAL A 206 -12.55 10.52 9.75
C VAL A 206 -12.10 11.48 8.67
N ASP A 207 -12.20 11.09 7.41
CA ASP A 207 -11.94 11.94 6.26
C ASP A 207 -12.80 11.50 5.06
N LYS A 208 -12.77 12.29 3.98
CA LYS A 208 -13.38 11.90 2.71
C LYS A 208 -12.65 10.70 2.13
N ASP A 209 -13.39 9.81 1.48
CA ASP A 209 -12.88 8.70 0.68
C ASP A 209 -11.74 9.09 -0.25
N THR A 210 -11.89 10.17 -1.01
CA THR A 210 -10.89 10.64 -1.96
C THR A 210 -9.65 11.23 -1.30
N ASN A 211 -9.79 11.90 -0.15
CA ASN A 211 -8.67 12.39 0.64
C ASN A 211 -7.87 11.24 1.26
N ALA A 212 -8.57 10.24 1.79
CA ALA A 212 -7.95 9.05 2.36
C ALA A 212 -7.17 8.28 1.27
N ALA A 213 -7.79 8.02 0.12
CA ALA A 213 -7.10 7.39 -1.01
C ALA A 213 -5.88 8.20 -1.48
N ALA A 214 -6.02 9.53 -1.61
CA ALA A 214 -4.91 10.41 -1.97
C ALA A 214 -3.77 10.36 -0.95
N LEU A 215 -4.08 10.31 0.35
CA LEU A 215 -3.10 10.11 1.41
C LEU A 215 -2.37 8.77 1.26
N GLY A 216 -3.12 7.69 1.03
CA GLY A 216 -2.57 6.36 0.79
C GLY A 216 -1.59 6.34 -0.39
N LEU A 217 -1.96 7.00 -1.50
CA LEU A 217 -1.11 7.13 -2.68
C LEU A 217 0.16 7.95 -2.42
N ALA A 218 0.04 9.08 -1.71
CA ALA A 218 1.17 9.94 -1.38
C ALA A 218 2.17 9.23 -0.44
N VAL A 219 1.68 8.44 0.53
CA VAL A 219 2.52 7.72 1.49
C VAL A 219 3.09 6.42 0.89
N GLY A 220 2.29 5.70 0.10
CA GLY A 220 2.66 4.45 -0.56
C GLY A 220 3.68 4.62 -1.68
N GLY A 221 3.73 5.79 -2.34
CA GLY A 221 4.82 6.14 -3.26
C GLY A 221 6.22 6.14 -2.60
N ALA A 222 6.27 6.30 -1.28
CA ALA A 222 7.50 6.31 -0.48
C ALA A 222 7.75 4.99 0.29
N VAL A 223 6.87 3.99 0.17
CA VAL A 223 7.03 2.65 0.77
C VAL A 223 6.67 1.62 -0.31
N GLY A 224 7.66 1.06 -1.00
CA GLY A 224 7.43 0.05 -2.04
C GLY A 224 6.58 -1.10 -1.51
N SER A 225 5.33 -1.19 -1.98
CA SER A 225 4.37 -2.21 -1.53
C SER A 225 4.75 -3.58 -2.11
N ALA A 226 5.14 -4.50 -1.23
CA ALA A 226 5.20 -5.93 -1.54
C ALA A 226 3.78 -6.51 -1.34
N GLY A 227 3.09 -6.79 -2.44
CA GLY A 227 1.73 -7.36 -2.42
C GLY A 227 1.71 -8.81 -1.93
N GLY A 228 0.94 -9.07 -0.88
CA GLY A 228 0.57 -10.42 -0.45
C GLY A 228 -0.78 -10.83 -1.06
N SER A 229 -0.77 -11.83 -1.94
CA SER A 229 -1.97 -12.54 -2.40
C SER A 229 -2.24 -13.72 -1.46
N ALA A 230 -3.38 -13.71 -0.77
CA ALA A 230 -3.84 -14.79 0.07
C ALA A 230 -4.41 -15.93 -0.80
N GLY A 231 -3.90 -17.15 -0.59
CA GLY A 231 -4.36 -18.36 -1.26
C GLY A 231 -5.81 -18.72 -0.91
N GLY A 232 -6.61 -18.98 -1.94
CA GLY A 232 -7.94 -19.56 -1.80
C GLY A 232 -7.85 -21.05 -1.50
N GLY A 233 -8.36 -21.44 -0.33
CA GLY A 233 -8.65 -22.84 -0.01
C GLY A 233 -9.84 -23.33 -0.85
N SER A 234 -9.68 -24.48 -1.49
CA SER A 234 -10.76 -25.14 -2.21
C SER A 234 -11.73 -25.80 -1.23
N VAL A 235 -13.02 -25.52 -1.42
CA VAL A 235 -14.12 -26.24 -0.78
C VAL A 235 -14.61 -27.28 -1.78
N GLY A 236 -14.61 -28.54 -1.37
CA GLY A 236 -15.10 -29.66 -2.16
C GLY A 236 -16.63 -29.64 -2.32
N GLY A 237 -17.07 -30.09 -3.49
CA GLY A 237 -18.48 -30.36 -3.80
C GLY A 237 -18.54 -31.11 -5.12
N GLY A 238 -18.91 -32.39 -5.06
CA GLY A 238 -18.84 -33.31 -6.20
C GLY A 238 -20.11 -33.39 -7.05
N MET A 239 -20.03 -34.36 -7.97
CA MET A 239 -21.05 -35.04 -8.76
C MET A 239 -21.30 -34.59 -10.22
N ALA A 240 -20.90 -35.50 -11.11
CA ALA A 240 -21.74 -36.21 -12.10
C ALA A 240 -21.62 -35.85 -13.60
N SER A 241 -21.12 -36.86 -14.33
CA SER A 241 -21.70 -37.48 -15.55
C SER A 241 -21.19 -37.12 -16.94
N GLY A 242 -20.93 -38.18 -17.74
CA GLY A 242 -20.95 -38.20 -19.22
C GLY A 242 -19.61 -38.61 -19.87
N VAL A 243 -19.23 -39.89 -19.90
CA VAL A 243 -19.45 -40.88 -21.00
C VAL A 243 -18.76 -40.54 -22.34
N GLY A 244 -17.83 -41.40 -22.77
CA GLY A 244 -17.35 -41.48 -24.16
C GLY A 244 -15.97 -42.13 -24.34
N ALA A 245 -15.93 -43.46 -24.50
CA ALA A 245 -14.75 -44.25 -24.92
C ALA A 245 -14.75 -44.45 -26.47
N PRO A 246 -13.90 -45.28 -27.12
CA PRO A 246 -12.59 -45.87 -26.76
C PRO A 246 -11.50 -45.86 -27.89
N ALA A 247 -10.33 -46.42 -27.54
CA ALA A 247 -9.39 -47.25 -28.33
C ALA A 247 -8.48 -46.64 -29.42
N ASN A 248 -7.15 -46.82 -29.28
CA ASN A 248 -6.42 -47.89 -30.01
C ASN A 248 -5.01 -48.16 -29.41
N ALA A 249 -4.56 -49.39 -29.60
CA ALA A 249 -3.39 -50.05 -29.04
C ALA A 249 -2.06 -49.72 -29.78
N GLY A 250 -0.93 -50.04 -29.11
CA GLY A 250 0.40 -50.01 -29.74
C GLY A 250 1.57 -50.35 -28.80
N SER A 251 1.69 -51.65 -28.48
CA SER A 251 2.90 -52.44 -28.15
C SER A 251 4.25 -51.76 -27.84
N GLY A 252 4.96 -52.24 -26.80
CA GLY A 252 6.42 -52.11 -26.70
C GLY A 252 7.06 -52.40 -25.34
N THR A 253 7.06 -53.66 -24.92
CA THR A 253 8.08 -54.38 -24.11
C THR A 253 8.94 -53.64 -23.05
N SER A 254 8.71 -54.10 -21.81
CA SER A 254 9.57 -54.23 -20.61
C SER A 254 11.11 -54.17 -20.75
N VAL A 255 11.78 -53.59 -19.74
CA VAL A 255 12.80 -54.27 -18.88
C VAL A 255 12.86 -53.59 -17.48
N SER A 256 12.94 -54.45 -16.44
CA SER A 256 13.22 -54.30 -14.99
C SER A 256 14.14 -53.14 -14.54
N GLY A 257 14.12 -52.67 -13.30
CA GLY A 257 13.49 -53.10 -12.05
C GLY A 257 14.18 -52.41 -10.85
N GLY A 258 13.70 -52.68 -9.63
CA GLY A 258 14.49 -52.55 -8.40
C GLY A 258 14.29 -51.27 -7.59
N ALA A 259 13.40 -51.32 -6.60
CA ALA A 259 13.39 -50.40 -5.47
C ALA A 259 14.55 -50.72 -4.51
N ALA A 260 15.17 -49.70 -3.92
CA ALA A 260 15.82 -49.81 -2.62
C ALA A 260 15.98 -48.44 -1.92
N SER A 261 15.83 -48.53 -0.61
CA SER A 261 15.74 -47.54 0.46
C SER A 261 17.08 -46.95 0.95
N GLY A 262 16.99 -45.77 1.59
CA GLY A 262 17.97 -45.24 2.58
C GLY A 262 19.29 -44.75 1.97
N THR A 263 19.97 -43.72 2.43
CA THR A 263 20.14 -43.14 3.76
C THR A 263 20.79 -41.74 3.58
N THR A 264 20.75 -40.95 4.64
CA THR A 264 21.48 -39.68 4.80
C THR A 264 22.99 -39.88 4.61
N ASP A 265 23.63 -39.06 3.77
CA ASP A 265 25.07 -38.86 3.88
C ASP A 265 25.44 -37.38 3.71
N SER A 266 26.12 -36.88 4.74
CA SER A 266 26.68 -35.54 4.84
C SER A 266 28.12 -35.60 4.33
N GLY A 267 28.31 -35.32 3.03
CA GLY A 267 29.63 -35.28 2.40
C GLY A 267 30.01 -33.87 1.93
N THR A 268 30.97 -33.26 2.61
CA THR A 268 31.76 -32.12 2.09
C THR A 268 32.59 -32.56 0.89
N ALA A 269 32.37 -31.97 -0.28
CA ALA A 269 33.24 -32.10 -1.44
C ALA A 269 33.86 -30.73 -1.81
N ALA A 270 35.18 -30.74 -1.99
CA ALA A 270 35.99 -29.59 -2.37
C ALA A 270 36.05 -29.38 -3.90
N SER A 271 36.18 -28.11 -4.27
CA SER A 271 36.75 -27.53 -5.50
C SER A 271 36.58 -28.25 -6.85
N GLY A 272 35.86 -27.59 -7.77
CA GLY A 272 36.01 -27.79 -9.22
C GLY A 272 34.67 -27.90 -9.94
N THR A 273 34.37 -26.90 -10.79
CA THR A 273 33.23 -26.84 -11.74
C THR A 273 31.81 -26.86 -11.14
N ALA A 274 31.19 -25.67 -11.00
CA ALA A 274 29.79 -25.52 -10.61
C ALA A 274 28.86 -25.66 -11.83
N ALA A 275 28.02 -26.70 -11.82
CA ALA A 275 26.87 -26.84 -12.70
C ALA A 275 25.72 -25.88 -12.28
N PRO A 276 24.79 -25.49 -13.18
CA PRO A 276 23.67 -24.64 -12.83
C PRO A 276 22.80 -25.30 -11.74
N THR A 277 22.46 -24.53 -10.71
CA THR A 277 21.58 -24.99 -9.63
C THR A 277 20.13 -24.91 -10.11
N LEU A 278 19.58 -26.02 -10.61
CA LEU A 278 18.17 -26.13 -11.01
C LEU A 278 17.32 -26.55 -9.80
N ALA A 279 16.43 -25.68 -9.34
CA ALA A 279 15.36 -26.08 -8.42
C ALA A 279 14.26 -26.81 -9.22
N GLY A 280 14.13 -28.12 -9.01
CA GLY A 280 13.13 -28.96 -9.67
C GLY A 280 11.69 -28.60 -9.27
N SER A 281 10.76 -28.84 -10.19
CA SER A 281 9.33 -28.60 -9.99
C SER A 281 8.79 -29.31 -8.74
N GLY A 282 8.21 -28.54 -7.82
CA GLY A 282 7.51 -29.06 -6.64
C GLY A 282 8.31 -29.12 -5.34
N THR A 283 9.45 -28.43 -5.23
CA THR A 283 10.22 -28.35 -3.96
C THR A 283 10.02 -27.00 -3.26
N SER A 284 9.63 -27.05 -1.97
CA SER A 284 9.63 -25.89 -1.06
C SER A 284 10.98 -25.83 -0.34
N ALA A 285 12.03 -25.38 -1.02
CA ALA A 285 13.34 -25.17 -0.40
C ALA A 285 13.87 -23.76 -0.71
N SER A 286 14.20 -23.01 0.34
CA SER A 286 14.94 -21.75 0.26
C SER A 286 16.37 -22.05 -0.20
N GLY A 287 16.65 -21.87 -1.49
CA GLY A 287 18.00 -21.97 -2.03
C GLY A 287 18.84 -20.76 -1.63
N ALA A 288 19.39 -20.74 -0.41
CA ALA A 288 20.49 -19.85 -0.08
C ALA A 288 21.80 -20.44 -0.65
N THR A 289 22.33 -19.86 -1.72
CA THR A 289 23.63 -20.25 -2.28
C THR A 289 24.80 -19.65 -1.48
N ALA A 290 25.91 -20.38 -1.44
CA ALA A 290 27.17 -20.02 -0.78
C ALA A 290 27.74 -18.67 -1.28
N PRO A 291 28.61 -17.99 -0.51
CA PRO A 291 28.87 -16.55 -0.64
C PRO A 291 29.64 -16.08 -1.88
N VAL A 292 30.02 -16.95 -2.82
CA VAL A 292 30.53 -16.55 -4.14
C VAL A 292 30.16 -17.65 -5.15
N THR A 293 29.08 -17.48 -5.90
CA THR A 293 28.77 -18.36 -7.03
C THR A 293 28.91 -17.60 -8.35
N ALA A 294 29.75 -18.13 -9.24
CA ALA A 294 29.93 -17.63 -10.61
C ALA A 294 28.82 -18.10 -11.58
N ALA A 295 27.82 -18.84 -11.11
CA ALA A 295 26.74 -19.39 -11.91
C ALA A 295 25.49 -18.48 -11.90
N PRO A 296 24.77 -18.34 -13.02
CA PRO A 296 23.54 -17.54 -13.10
C PRO A 296 22.46 -18.07 -12.14
N VAL A 297 21.74 -17.15 -11.50
CA VAL A 297 20.59 -17.49 -10.64
C VAL A 297 19.35 -17.47 -11.52
N THR A 298 18.83 -18.65 -11.85
CA THR A 298 17.62 -18.83 -12.67
C THR A 298 16.53 -19.52 -11.86
N SER A 299 15.33 -18.93 -11.81
CA SER A 299 14.14 -19.64 -11.30
C SER A 299 13.49 -20.45 -12.42
N THR A 300 12.81 -21.54 -12.10
CA THR A 300 11.90 -22.27 -13.02
C THR A 300 10.50 -21.62 -13.02
N SER A 301 9.67 -21.91 -14.03
CA SER A 301 8.39 -21.22 -14.19
C SER A 301 7.46 -21.53 -13.03
N GLY A 302 6.76 -20.52 -12.48
CA GLY A 302 5.86 -20.71 -11.35
C GLY A 302 6.56 -20.86 -9.99
N ALA A 303 7.80 -20.36 -9.85
CA ALA A 303 8.49 -20.34 -8.56
C ALA A 303 7.72 -19.50 -7.52
N ALA A 304 7.49 -20.11 -6.36
CA ALA A 304 6.82 -19.48 -5.21
C ALA A 304 7.80 -18.81 -4.22
N ALA A 305 9.11 -19.04 -4.38
CA ALA A 305 10.15 -18.48 -3.51
C ALA A 305 10.83 -17.25 -4.16
N PRO A 306 11.28 -16.25 -3.38
CA PRO A 306 11.97 -15.07 -3.89
C PRO A 306 13.23 -15.44 -4.68
N VAL A 307 13.51 -14.71 -5.75
CA VAL A 307 14.76 -14.83 -6.50
C VAL A 307 15.72 -13.75 -6.00
N THR A 308 16.73 -14.14 -5.23
CA THR A 308 17.69 -13.22 -4.59
C THR A 308 19.13 -13.56 -4.96
N SER A 309 19.91 -12.58 -5.42
CA SER A 309 21.37 -12.73 -5.50
C SER A 309 22.05 -12.49 -4.16
N THR A 310 23.25 -13.05 -3.97
CA THR A 310 24.14 -12.68 -2.88
C THR A 310 24.93 -11.41 -3.22
N SER A 311 25.37 -10.65 -2.21
CA SER A 311 26.14 -9.42 -2.41
C SER A 311 27.44 -9.69 -3.17
N GLY A 312 27.73 -8.92 -4.22
CA GLY A 312 28.93 -9.11 -5.05
C GLY A 312 28.81 -10.21 -6.12
N ALA A 313 27.59 -10.68 -6.43
CA ALA A 313 27.37 -11.63 -7.51
C ALA A 313 27.75 -11.04 -8.88
N ALA A 314 28.55 -11.78 -9.64
CA ALA A 314 28.99 -11.44 -10.99
C ALA A 314 28.13 -12.08 -12.11
N ALA A 315 27.09 -12.85 -11.74
CA ALA A 315 26.24 -13.58 -12.67
C ALA A 315 24.81 -12.99 -12.70
N PRO A 316 24.10 -13.05 -13.86
CA PRO A 316 22.78 -12.45 -14.01
C PRO A 316 21.72 -13.11 -13.13
N VAL A 317 20.74 -12.31 -12.72
CA VAL A 317 19.56 -12.76 -11.98
C VAL A 317 18.37 -12.76 -12.93
N THR A 318 17.80 -13.93 -13.18
CA THR A 318 16.71 -14.08 -14.16
C THR A 318 15.56 -14.87 -13.55
N SER A 319 14.36 -14.29 -13.52
CA SER A 319 13.14 -15.09 -13.31
C SER A 319 12.66 -15.67 -14.63
N THR A 320 12.10 -16.88 -14.63
CA THR A 320 11.31 -17.39 -15.76
C THR A 320 9.81 -17.12 -15.52
N SER A 321 9.00 -17.18 -16.58
CA SER A 321 7.62 -16.69 -16.63
C SER A 321 6.75 -17.11 -15.44
N GLY A 322 5.92 -16.18 -14.95
CA GLY A 322 4.92 -16.46 -13.90
C GLY A 322 5.50 -16.54 -12.48
N ALA A 323 6.59 -15.82 -12.19
CA ALA A 323 7.09 -15.71 -10.82
C ALA A 323 6.07 -14.96 -9.94
N ALA A 324 5.62 -15.64 -8.88
CA ALA A 324 4.71 -15.08 -7.87
C ALA A 324 5.47 -14.39 -6.72
N ALA A 325 6.80 -14.47 -6.70
CA ALA A 325 7.66 -13.93 -5.66
C ALA A 325 8.62 -12.84 -6.20
N PRO A 326 9.08 -11.89 -5.37
CA PRO A 326 9.91 -10.76 -5.80
C PRO A 326 11.24 -11.18 -6.41
N VAL A 327 11.73 -10.38 -7.37
CA VAL A 327 13.10 -10.49 -7.91
C VAL A 327 13.93 -9.37 -7.31
N THR A 328 14.94 -9.72 -6.51
CA THR A 328 15.75 -8.74 -5.77
C THR A 328 17.23 -8.97 -6.05
N ALA A 329 17.92 -7.95 -6.55
CA ALA A 329 19.37 -7.97 -6.64
C ALA A 329 20.00 -7.39 -5.37
N ALA A 330 20.98 -8.09 -4.79
CA ALA A 330 21.75 -7.60 -3.66
C ALA A 330 22.73 -6.49 -4.06
N SER A 331 23.18 -5.71 -3.08
CA SER A 331 24.16 -4.63 -3.27
C SER A 331 25.45 -5.14 -3.91
N GLY A 332 25.99 -4.36 -4.85
CA GLY A 332 27.22 -4.71 -5.58
C GLY A 332 27.06 -5.78 -6.65
N THR A 333 25.83 -6.08 -7.09
CA THR A 333 25.59 -6.94 -8.25
C THR A 333 26.06 -6.21 -9.52
N THR A 334 27.01 -6.78 -10.25
CA THR A 334 27.60 -6.17 -11.46
C THR A 334 27.01 -6.70 -12.76
N ALA A 335 26.05 -7.65 -12.68
CA ALA A 335 25.38 -8.30 -13.81
C ALA A 335 23.90 -7.87 -13.94
N PRO A 336 23.27 -8.04 -15.13
CA PRO A 336 21.89 -7.61 -15.37
C PRO A 336 20.86 -8.33 -14.53
N VAL A 337 19.76 -7.63 -14.21
CA VAL A 337 18.57 -8.19 -13.55
C VAL A 337 17.42 -8.21 -14.54
N THR A 338 16.89 -9.41 -14.83
CA THR A 338 15.82 -9.59 -15.81
C THR A 338 14.62 -10.30 -15.17
N ALA A 339 13.45 -9.65 -15.19
CA ALA A 339 12.20 -10.31 -14.83
C ALA A 339 11.45 -10.74 -16.10
N ALA A 340 11.02 -12.00 -16.17
CA ALA A 340 10.26 -12.52 -17.30
C ALA A 340 8.79 -12.07 -17.30
N SER A 341 8.12 -12.22 -18.45
CA SER A 341 6.72 -11.84 -18.65
C SER A 341 5.79 -12.56 -17.67
N GLY A 342 4.77 -11.85 -17.19
CA GLY A 342 3.80 -12.38 -16.21
C GLY A 342 4.30 -12.41 -14.76
N THR A 343 5.40 -11.69 -14.45
CA THR A 343 5.82 -11.47 -13.06
C THR A 343 4.85 -10.51 -12.38
N THR A 344 4.19 -10.96 -11.32
CA THR A 344 3.20 -10.16 -10.56
C THR A 344 3.76 -9.54 -9.29
N ALA A 345 5.02 -9.84 -8.97
CA ALA A 345 5.74 -9.34 -7.80
C ALA A 345 6.76 -8.23 -8.16
N PRO A 346 7.14 -7.34 -7.21
CA PRO A 346 8.06 -6.24 -7.48
C PRO A 346 9.46 -6.69 -7.93
N VAL A 347 10.12 -5.84 -8.73
CA VAL A 347 11.54 -6.00 -9.11
C VAL A 347 12.34 -4.88 -8.45
N THR A 348 13.34 -5.24 -7.64
CA THR A 348 14.12 -4.27 -6.88
C THR A 348 15.62 -4.43 -7.16
N ALA A 349 16.28 -3.34 -7.53
CA ALA A 349 17.74 -3.26 -7.65
C ALA A 349 18.32 -2.48 -6.47
N ALA A 350 19.23 -3.11 -5.72
CA ALA A 350 19.92 -2.50 -4.60
C ALA A 350 20.98 -1.46 -5.02
N SER A 351 21.46 -0.67 -4.05
CA SER A 351 22.51 0.33 -4.29
C SER A 351 23.80 -0.30 -4.82
N GLY A 352 24.40 0.32 -5.84
CA GLY A 352 25.65 -0.12 -6.45
C GLY A 352 25.49 -1.16 -7.57
N THR A 353 24.28 -1.39 -8.09
CA THR A 353 24.09 -2.18 -9.31
C THR A 353 24.63 -1.41 -10.53
N THR A 354 25.66 -1.95 -11.18
CA THR A 354 26.33 -1.29 -12.32
C THR A 354 25.87 -1.79 -13.69
N ALA A 355 24.79 -2.58 -13.73
CA ALA A 355 24.24 -3.19 -14.94
C ALA A 355 22.72 -2.93 -15.10
N PRO A 356 22.15 -3.07 -16.31
CA PRO A 356 20.76 -2.72 -16.60
C PRO A 356 19.74 -3.57 -15.82
N VAL A 357 18.62 -2.96 -15.46
CA VAL A 357 17.45 -3.65 -14.88
C VAL A 357 16.35 -3.65 -15.93
N THR A 358 15.88 -4.84 -16.32
CA THR A 358 14.85 -4.99 -17.36
C THR A 358 13.68 -5.80 -16.81
N ALA A 359 12.49 -5.21 -16.80
CA ALA A 359 11.25 -5.95 -16.55
C ALA A 359 10.57 -6.23 -17.90
N ALA A 360 10.12 -7.46 -18.14
CA ALA A 360 9.42 -7.82 -19.37
C ALA A 360 7.94 -7.37 -19.37
N SER A 361 7.33 -7.35 -20.57
CA SER A 361 5.93 -6.95 -20.81
C SER A 361 4.95 -7.73 -19.93
N GLY A 362 4.01 -7.01 -19.32
CA GLY A 362 3.02 -7.60 -18.39
C GLY A 362 3.46 -7.67 -16.92
N THR A 363 4.56 -7.00 -16.55
CA THR A 363 4.89 -6.75 -15.15
C THR A 363 3.97 -5.65 -14.61
N THR A 364 3.11 -5.98 -13.65
CA THR A 364 2.13 -5.02 -13.06
C THR A 364 2.62 -4.38 -11.76
N ALA A 365 3.69 -4.92 -11.17
CA ALA A 365 4.32 -4.41 -9.95
C ALA A 365 5.42 -3.38 -10.25
N PRO A 366 5.73 -2.46 -9.30
CA PRO A 366 6.74 -1.43 -9.51
C PRO A 366 8.15 -2.00 -9.71
N VAL A 367 8.93 -1.37 -10.59
CA VAL A 367 10.37 -1.58 -10.75
C VAL A 367 11.08 -0.46 -10.01
N THR A 368 11.84 -0.80 -8.97
CA THR A 368 12.53 0.19 -8.13
C THR A 368 14.04 0.07 -8.31
N ALA A 369 14.70 1.17 -8.67
CA ALA A 369 16.16 1.25 -8.76
C ALA A 369 16.70 2.18 -7.67
N ALA A 370 17.67 1.71 -6.89
CA ALA A 370 18.34 2.53 -5.89
C ALA A 370 19.24 3.60 -6.52
N THR A 371 19.53 4.69 -5.80
CA THR A 371 20.49 5.72 -6.21
C THR A 371 21.86 5.12 -6.58
N GLY A 372 22.36 5.46 -7.77
CA GLY A 372 23.66 4.99 -8.28
C GLY A 372 23.60 3.88 -9.33
N THR A 373 22.41 3.46 -9.78
CA THR A 373 22.27 2.53 -10.92
C THR A 373 22.61 3.20 -12.25
N THR A 374 23.42 2.56 -13.08
CA THR A 374 23.70 3.00 -14.45
C THR A 374 22.52 2.68 -15.39
N PRO A 375 22.09 3.61 -16.27
CA PRO A 375 21.04 3.35 -17.26
C PRO A 375 21.38 2.20 -18.24
N PRO A 376 20.37 1.54 -18.86
CA PRO A 376 18.94 1.80 -18.72
C PRO A 376 18.26 0.97 -17.61
N VAL A 377 17.35 1.62 -16.87
CA VAL A 377 16.27 0.93 -16.14
C VAL A 377 15.08 0.91 -17.10
N SER A 378 14.94 -0.19 -17.83
CA SER A 378 13.85 -0.37 -18.80
C SER A 378 12.73 -1.15 -18.11
N ALA A 379 11.74 -0.42 -17.61
CA ALA A 379 10.51 -1.03 -17.16
C ALA A 379 9.61 -1.25 -18.39
N ALA A 380 9.14 -2.48 -18.64
CA ALA A 380 8.23 -2.69 -19.77
C ALA A 380 6.95 -1.87 -19.62
N THR A 381 6.30 -1.63 -20.76
CA THR A 381 4.93 -1.14 -20.88
C THR A 381 4.03 -1.87 -19.87
N GLY A 382 3.57 -1.16 -18.84
CA GLY A 382 2.68 -1.70 -17.79
C GLY A 382 3.13 -1.48 -16.34
N THR A 383 4.37 -1.05 -16.10
CA THR A 383 4.82 -0.71 -14.74
C THR A 383 4.43 0.74 -14.37
N THR A 384 3.83 0.94 -13.21
CA THR A 384 3.46 2.29 -12.73
C THR A 384 4.65 2.90 -12.00
N PRO A 385 5.21 4.04 -12.44
CA PRO A 385 6.30 4.71 -11.73
C PRO A 385 5.87 5.12 -10.32
N PRO A 386 6.75 5.07 -9.31
CA PRO A 386 6.43 5.55 -7.97
C PRO A 386 6.12 7.05 -8.01
N ILE A 387 5.19 7.49 -7.17
CA ILE A 387 4.84 8.91 -7.02
C ILE A 387 5.92 9.57 -6.15
N PRO A 388 6.61 10.62 -6.62
CA PRO A 388 7.59 11.34 -5.80
C PRO A 388 6.96 11.91 -4.53
N SER A 389 7.69 11.92 -3.42
CA SER A 389 7.17 12.40 -2.12
C SER A 389 6.75 13.87 -2.09
N ALA A 390 7.31 14.69 -2.98
CA ALA A 390 6.97 16.12 -3.12
C ALA A 390 5.99 16.40 -4.28
N ALA A 391 5.44 15.37 -4.92
CA ALA A 391 4.59 15.54 -6.09
C ALA A 391 3.29 16.29 -5.77
N SER A 392 2.82 17.07 -6.73
CA SER A 392 1.46 17.61 -6.75
C SER A 392 0.62 16.78 -7.71
N PHE A 393 -0.47 16.18 -7.25
CA PHE A 393 -1.32 15.33 -8.08
C PHE A 393 -2.80 15.44 -7.72
N ALA A 394 -3.65 15.15 -8.70
CA ALA A 394 -5.08 14.98 -8.51
C ALA A 394 -5.47 13.50 -8.59
N TYR A 395 -6.09 12.97 -7.54
CA TYR A 395 -6.73 11.65 -7.56
C TYR A 395 -8.22 11.82 -7.83
N LEU A 396 -8.72 11.25 -8.92
CA LEU A 396 -10.12 11.32 -9.34
C LEU A 396 -10.76 9.95 -9.16
N HIS A 397 -11.70 9.85 -8.23
CA HIS A 397 -12.40 8.59 -7.91
C HIS A 397 -13.76 8.57 -8.60
N PHE A 398 -14.01 7.59 -9.46
CA PHE A 398 -15.28 7.42 -10.16
C PHE A 398 -15.90 6.04 -9.91
N GLY A 399 -17.07 6.04 -9.27
CA GLY A 399 -17.88 4.88 -8.95
C GLY A 399 -19.37 5.21 -9.09
N ALA A 400 -20.15 4.97 -8.04
CA ALA A 400 -21.54 5.44 -7.95
C ALA A 400 -21.66 6.97 -7.82
N GLY A 401 -20.56 7.65 -7.50
CA GLY A 401 -20.39 9.09 -7.60
C GLY A 401 -18.99 9.46 -8.12
N LEU A 402 -18.69 10.75 -8.16
CA LEU A 402 -17.41 11.28 -8.63
C LEU A 402 -16.82 12.26 -7.61
N GLY A 403 -15.62 11.96 -7.12
CA GLY A 403 -14.90 12.78 -6.15
C GLY A 403 -13.46 13.07 -6.57
N GLY A 404 -12.84 14.05 -5.92
CA GLY A 404 -11.43 14.40 -6.11
C GLY A 404 -10.67 14.46 -4.79
N GLY A 405 -9.48 13.88 -4.75
CA GLY A 405 -8.48 14.06 -3.70
C GLY A 405 -7.32 14.86 -4.28
N LEU A 406 -6.87 15.89 -3.57
CA LEU A 406 -5.83 16.78 -4.04
C LEU A 406 -4.59 16.63 -3.17
N VAL A 407 -3.43 16.40 -3.78
CA VAL A 407 -2.13 16.45 -3.10
C VAL A 407 -1.34 17.59 -3.71
N ILE A 408 -0.89 18.53 -2.88
CA ILE A 408 -0.12 19.71 -3.30
C ILE A 408 1.14 19.75 -2.46
N GLY A 409 2.31 19.70 -3.10
CA GLY A 409 3.60 19.65 -2.42
C GLY A 409 3.74 18.45 -1.47
N GLY A 410 3.21 17.28 -1.85
CA GLY A 410 3.25 16.07 -1.04
C GLY A 410 2.23 15.98 0.10
N ALA A 411 1.40 17.01 0.31
CA ALA A 411 0.39 17.03 1.38
C ALA A 411 -1.05 17.02 0.82
N VAL A 412 -1.94 16.26 1.46
CA VAL A 412 -3.36 16.25 1.10
C VAL A 412 -3.99 17.61 1.40
N HIS A 413 -4.53 18.26 0.38
CA HIS A 413 -5.17 19.55 0.48
C HIS A 413 -6.67 19.41 0.78
N ARG A 414 -7.06 19.69 2.02
CA ARG A 414 -8.46 19.59 2.50
C ARG A 414 -9.23 20.92 2.48
N GLY A 415 -8.52 22.03 2.34
CA GLY A 415 -9.05 23.39 2.41
C GLY A 415 -9.50 23.83 3.81
N THR A 416 -9.55 25.15 4.04
CA THR A 416 -9.89 25.73 5.37
C THR A 416 -11.29 25.36 5.86
N ARG A 417 -12.22 25.15 4.92
CA ARG A 417 -13.61 24.78 5.19
C ARG A 417 -13.87 23.28 5.03
N THR A 418 -12.82 22.46 5.04
CA THR A 418 -12.86 20.98 4.87
C THR A 418 -13.48 20.47 3.56
N GLY A 419 -13.85 21.39 2.66
CA GLY A 419 -14.60 21.14 1.43
C GLY A 419 -13.76 21.12 0.16
N ALA A 420 -12.42 21.08 0.23
CA ALA A 420 -11.64 20.89 -0.99
C ALA A 420 -11.93 19.51 -1.62
N GLY A 421 -11.75 19.41 -2.93
CA GLY A 421 -11.95 18.15 -3.64
C GLY A 421 -13.39 17.78 -4.00
N GLU A 422 -14.36 18.69 -3.86
CA GLU A 422 -15.75 18.54 -4.37
C GLU A 422 -15.82 18.66 -5.90
N PHE A 423 -14.89 17.97 -6.57
CA PHE A 423 -14.60 18.02 -8.00
C PHE A 423 -15.81 17.60 -8.85
N GLY A 424 -16.54 16.57 -8.43
CA GLY A 424 -17.69 16.06 -9.17
C GLY A 424 -18.82 17.08 -9.32
N HIS A 425 -18.90 18.08 -8.44
CA HIS A 425 -19.94 19.11 -8.47
C HIS A 425 -19.55 20.38 -9.23
N GLN A 426 -18.37 20.42 -9.86
CA GLN A 426 -18.02 21.50 -10.78
C GLN A 426 -19.01 21.53 -11.96
N VAL A 427 -19.59 22.69 -12.25
CA VAL A 427 -20.50 22.86 -13.40
C VAL A 427 -19.65 23.06 -14.65
N VAL A 428 -19.78 22.15 -15.62
CA VAL A 428 -19.10 22.24 -16.93
C VAL A 428 -20.08 22.38 -18.10
N GLN A 429 -21.39 22.22 -17.84
CA GLN A 429 -22.45 22.46 -18.82
C GLN A 429 -23.64 23.16 -18.16
N LEU A 430 -23.84 24.45 -18.44
CA LEU A 430 -24.87 25.25 -17.73
C LEU A 430 -26.30 24.74 -17.96
N ASP A 431 -26.58 24.22 -19.17
CA ASP A 431 -27.86 23.64 -19.57
C ASP A 431 -27.91 22.10 -19.37
N GLY A 432 -26.96 21.56 -18.59
CA GLY A 432 -26.83 20.13 -18.37
C GLY A 432 -27.91 19.51 -17.46
N PRO A 433 -27.83 18.19 -17.22
CA PRO A 433 -28.78 17.46 -16.40
C PRO A 433 -28.79 17.97 -14.95
N PRO A 434 -29.91 17.84 -14.22
CA PRO A 434 -29.94 18.15 -12.79
C PRO A 434 -28.98 17.24 -12.01
N CYS A 435 -28.34 17.80 -10.99
CA CYS A 435 -27.46 17.08 -10.08
C CYS A 435 -28.09 17.00 -8.69
N GLY A 436 -27.83 15.91 -7.95
CA GLY A 436 -28.31 15.73 -6.58
C GLY A 436 -27.83 16.80 -5.59
N CYS A 437 -26.77 17.55 -5.93
CA CYS A 437 -26.31 18.68 -5.10
C CYS A 437 -27.17 19.94 -5.24
N GLY A 438 -28.12 19.98 -6.19
CA GLY A 438 -29.01 21.11 -6.49
C GLY A 438 -28.61 21.94 -7.72
N ASN A 439 -27.41 21.74 -8.26
CA ASN A 439 -26.94 22.40 -9.49
C ASN A 439 -27.38 21.65 -10.76
N ARG A 440 -26.97 22.16 -11.93
CA ARG A 440 -27.12 21.52 -13.25
C ARG A 440 -25.77 21.40 -13.96
N GLY A 441 -25.63 20.31 -14.72
CA GLY A 441 -24.44 19.96 -15.51
C GLY A 441 -23.15 19.93 -14.71
N CYS A 442 -23.24 19.40 -13.49
CA CYS A 442 -22.08 18.95 -12.74
C CYS A 442 -21.35 17.82 -13.49
N VAL A 443 -20.02 17.75 -13.36
CA VAL A 443 -19.20 16.67 -13.94
C VAL A 443 -19.76 15.29 -13.58
N GLU A 444 -20.09 15.06 -12.32
CA GLU A 444 -20.68 13.81 -11.82
C GLU A 444 -21.97 13.47 -12.58
N ALA A 445 -22.89 14.43 -12.67
CA ALA A 445 -24.20 14.22 -13.31
C ALA A 445 -24.05 13.89 -14.81
N LEU A 446 -23.11 14.56 -15.49
CA LEU A 446 -22.82 14.31 -16.90
C LEU A 446 -22.16 12.94 -17.11
N CYS A 447 -21.15 12.60 -16.31
CA CYS A 447 -20.48 11.31 -16.36
C CYS A 447 -21.45 10.16 -16.07
N LEU A 448 -22.26 10.26 -15.02
CA LEU A 448 -23.27 9.25 -14.68
C LEU A 448 -24.32 9.13 -15.79
N ALA A 449 -24.78 10.25 -16.38
CA ALA A 449 -25.71 10.20 -17.50
C ALA A 449 -25.10 9.52 -18.74
N ALA A 450 -23.81 9.72 -19.02
CA ALA A 450 -23.11 9.04 -20.11
C ALA A 450 -22.97 7.54 -19.85
N VAL A 451 -22.56 7.15 -18.63
CA VAL A 451 -22.49 5.74 -18.20
C VAL A 451 -23.86 5.05 -18.30
N ALA A 452 -24.94 5.72 -17.89
CA ALA A 452 -26.29 5.18 -17.98
C ALA A 452 -26.75 4.90 -19.43
N ARG A 453 -26.17 5.59 -20.42
CA ARG A 453 -26.38 5.33 -21.85
C ARG A 453 -25.40 4.32 -22.45
N GLY A 454 -24.47 3.79 -21.64
CA GLY A 454 -23.39 2.90 -22.10
C GLY A 454 -22.23 3.62 -22.78
N ASP A 455 -22.14 4.95 -22.69
CA ASP A 455 -21.13 5.76 -23.38
C ASP A 455 -19.96 6.11 -22.44
N LEU A 456 -19.06 5.14 -22.24
CA LEU A 456 -17.87 5.31 -21.40
C LEU A 456 -16.85 6.28 -22.02
N ALA A 457 -16.83 6.43 -23.34
CA ALA A 457 -15.94 7.35 -24.02
C ALA A 457 -16.34 8.81 -23.74
N GLU A 458 -17.64 9.12 -23.77
CA GLU A 458 -18.15 10.42 -23.38
C GLU A 458 -17.91 10.70 -21.90
N ALA A 459 -18.13 9.72 -21.02
CA ALA A 459 -17.82 9.86 -19.59
C ALA A 459 -16.33 10.20 -19.37
N ALA A 460 -15.42 9.52 -20.07
CA ALA A 460 -13.98 9.79 -20.00
C ALA A 460 -13.62 11.20 -20.53
N ARG A 461 -14.27 11.66 -21.60
CA ARG A 461 -14.06 13.01 -22.17
C ARG A 461 -14.56 14.12 -21.24
N VAL A 462 -15.73 13.94 -20.62
CA VAL A 462 -16.26 14.86 -19.61
C VAL A 462 -15.32 14.93 -18.40
N LEU A 463 -14.88 13.77 -17.91
CA LEU A 463 -13.90 13.68 -16.84
C LEU A 463 -12.59 14.39 -17.21
N GLY A 464 -12.10 14.20 -18.43
CA GLY A 464 -10.90 14.87 -18.97
C GLY A 464 -11.04 16.39 -19.04
N THR A 465 -12.22 16.89 -19.40
CA THR A 465 -12.50 18.33 -19.44
C THR A 465 -12.38 18.94 -18.04
N ALA A 466 -12.95 18.28 -17.04
CA ALA A 466 -12.86 18.72 -15.66
C ALA A 466 -11.44 18.55 -15.09
N ALA A 467 -10.76 17.45 -15.38
CA ALA A 467 -9.37 17.22 -14.98
C ALA A 467 -8.44 18.30 -15.54
N GLY A 468 -8.63 18.72 -16.80
CA GLY A 468 -7.88 19.82 -17.39
C GLY A 468 -8.07 21.15 -16.68
N ASN A 469 -9.26 21.40 -16.12
CA ASN A 469 -9.51 22.60 -15.31
C ASN A 469 -8.76 22.55 -13.99
N LEU A 470 -8.66 21.37 -13.35
CA LEU A 470 -7.82 21.20 -12.16
C LEU A 470 -6.34 21.39 -12.48
N VAL A 471 -5.84 20.77 -13.56
CA VAL A 471 -4.44 20.92 -14.00
C VAL A 471 -4.08 22.40 -14.15
N ALA A 472 -4.87 23.16 -14.91
CA ALA A 472 -4.57 24.56 -15.13
C ALA A 472 -4.76 25.47 -13.90
N LEU A 473 -5.62 25.08 -12.95
CA LEU A 473 -5.90 25.89 -11.76
C LEU A 473 -4.90 25.62 -10.62
N LEU A 474 -4.50 24.37 -10.46
CA LEU A 474 -3.70 23.90 -9.33
C LEU A 474 -2.26 23.55 -9.70
N ASP A 475 -1.93 23.52 -10.99
CA ASP A 475 -0.60 23.20 -11.49
C ASP A 475 -0.08 21.85 -10.96
N VAL A 476 -0.87 20.79 -11.22
CA VAL A 476 -0.53 19.43 -10.77
C VAL A 476 0.24 18.67 -11.85
N ASP A 477 1.21 17.87 -11.42
CA ASP A 477 2.14 17.13 -12.27
C ASP A 477 1.59 15.77 -12.75
N LEU A 478 0.48 15.32 -12.18
CA LEU A 478 -0.06 13.98 -12.39
C LEU A 478 -1.56 13.92 -12.12
N VAL A 479 -2.29 13.20 -12.98
CA VAL A 479 -3.69 12.81 -12.75
C VAL A 479 -3.76 11.30 -12.54
N LEU A 480 -4.31 10.89 -11.40
CA LEU A 480 -4.55 9.51 -11.03
C LEU A 480 -6.05 9.22 -11.07
N LEU A 481 -6.45 8.15 -11.74
CA LEU A 481 -7.83 7.73 -11.88
C LEU A 481 -8.09 6.48 -11.02
N GLY A 482 -9.18 6.46 -10.28
CA GLY A 482 -9.58 5.31 -9.47
C GLY A 482 -11.08 5.13 -9.41
N GLY A 483 -11.51 4.14 -8.62
CA GLY A 483 -12.92 3.78 -8.46
C GLY A 483 -13.37 2.71 -9.45
N ARG A 484 -14.48 2.04 -9.07
CA ARG A 484 -15.00 0.86 -9.76
C ARG A 484 -15.36 1.08 -11.23
N THR A 485 -15.83 2.29 -11.59
CA THR A 485 -16.19 2.61 -12.98
C THR A 485 -14.95 2.73 -13.86
N VAL A 486 -13.88 3.32 -13.34
CA VAL A 486 -12.57 3.35 -14.03
C VAL A 486 -11.99 1.95 -14.11
N ALA A 487 -12.03 1.17 -13.02
CA ALA A 487 -11.50 -0.19 -12.98
C ALA A 487 -12.18 -1.15 -13.97
N ALA A 488 -13.44 -0.91 -14.32
CA ALA A 488 -14.16 -1.69 -15.32
C ALA A 488 -13.72 -1.41 -16.77
N ALA A 489 -13.12 -0.25 -17.05
CA ALA A 489 -12.67 0.14 -18.39
C ALA A 489 -11.43 1.08 -18.35
N PRO A 490 -10.30 0.64 -17.76
CA PRO A 490 -9.20 1.54 -17.41
C PRO A 490 -8.55 2.20 -18.63
N GLU A 491 -8.39 1.47 -19.73
CA GLU A 491 -7.78 2.00 -20.96
C GLU A 491 -8.66 3.07 -21.60
N THR A 492 -9.99 2.93 -21.53
CA THR A 492 -10.94 3.92 -22.06
C THR A 492 -10.84 5.23 -21.29
N PHE A 493 -10.82 5.15 -19.95
CA PHE A 493 -10.71 6.34 -19.11
C PHE A 493 -9.35 7.02 -19.22
N VAL A 494 -8.25 6.26 -19.16
CA VAL A 494 -6.90 6.83 -19.32
C VAL A 494 -6.75 7.50 -20.67
N ARG A 495 -7.14 6.83 -21.77
CA ARG A 495 -7.05 7.40 -23.12
C ARG A 495 -7.93 8.63 -23.30
N GLY A 496 -9.17 8.58 -22.82
CA GLY A 496 -10.13 9.68 -22.99
C GLY A 496 -9.75 10.92 -22.19
N VAL A 497 -9.28 10.74 -20.94
CA VAL A 497 -8.78 11.86 -20.12
C VAL A 497 -7.49 12.41 -20.71
N ALA A 498 -6.52 11.56 -21.06
CA ALA A 498 -5.25 11.97 -21.65
C ALA A 498 -5.45 12.76 -22.95
N ALA A 499 -6.31 12.30 -23.85
CA ALA A 499 -6.58 13.00 -25.11
C ALA A 499 -7.07 14.46 -24.90
N VAL A 500 -7.87 14.71 -23.85
CA VAL A 500 -8.31 16.07 -23.53
C VAL A 500 -7.17 16.92 -22.96
N LEU A 501 -6.32 16.34 -22.11
CA LEU A 501 -5.16 17.04 -21.56
C LEU A 501 -4.10 17.32 -22.63
N ASP A 502 -3.81 16.35 -23.50
CA ASP A 502 -2.88 16.49 -24.62
C ASP A 502 -3.30 17.64 -25.55
N GLU A 503 -4.58 17.69 -25.91
CA GLU A 503 -5.09 18.77 -26.77
C GLU A 503 -5.07 20.14 -26.09
N ARG A 504 -5.20 20.18 -24.76
CA ARG A 504 -5.03 21.42 -23.99
C ARG A 504 -3.57 21.86 -23.95
N ALA A 505 -2.66 20.93 -23.66
CA ALA A 505 -1.22 21.18 -23.59
C ALA A 505 -0.68 21.67 -24.95
N ARG A 506 -1.07 21.03 -26.06
CA ARG A 506 -0.72 21.50 -27.42
C ARG A 506 -1.16 22.94 -27.69
N ARG A 507 -2.36 23.33 -27.24
CA ARG A 507 -2.87 24.70 -27.43
C ARG A 507 -2.14 25.72 -26.56
N ALA A 508 -1.66 25.32 -25.40
CA ALA A 508 -0.86 26.15 -24.50
C ALA A 508 0.63 26.20 -24.88
N GLY A 509 1.12 25.24 -25.67
CA GLY A 509 2.54 25.09 -25.96
C GLY A 509 3.32 24.44 -24.79
N GLU A 510 2.63 23.62 -24.00
CA GLU A 510 3.14 22.96 -22.79
C GLU A 510 3.24 21.44 -22.99
N ASP A 511 3.96 20.77 -22.09
CA ASP A 511 3.97 19.32 -22.01
C ASP A 511 2.68 18.80 -21.37
N ALA A 512 2.19 17.65 -21.85
CA ALA A 512 0.96 17.07 -21.33
C ALA A 512 1.17 16.43 -19.95
N VAL A 513 0.26 16.74 -19.02
CA VAL A 513 0.25 16.11 -17.70
C VAL A 513 -0.10 14.63 -17.84
N PRO A 514 0.73 13.71 -17.30
CA PRO A 514 0.48 12.27 -17.40
C PRO A 514 -0.80 11.86 -16.66
N VAL A 515 -1.50 10.87 -17.24
CA VAL A 515 -2.70 10.26 -16.68
C VAL A 515 -2.47 8.77 -16.44
N ARG A 516 -2.79 8.28 -15.25
CA ARG A 516 -2.61 6.85 -14.88
C ARG A 516 -3.75 6.34 -14.03
N VAL A 517 -3.91 5.02 -13.96
CA VAL A 517 -4.75 4.40 -12.93
C VAL A 517 -3.99 4.39 -11.60
N ALA A 518 -4.68 4.71 -10.52
CA ALA A 518 -4.15 4.68 -9.17
C ALA A 518 -3.82 3.24 -8.74
N ALA A 519 -2.68 3.07 -8.05
CA ALA A 519 -2.35 1.82 -7.37
C ALA A 519 -3.26 1.60 -6.15
N GLY A 520 -3.47 0.34 -5.73
CA GLY A 520 -4.23 -0.02 -4.52
C GLY A 520 -5.61 -0.65 -4.77
N GLY A 521 -6.11 -0.64 -6.01
CA GLY A 521 -7.33 -1.34 -6.40
C GLY A 521 -8.54 -1.02 -5.51
N GLU A 522 -9.39 -2.02 -5.26
CA GLU A 522 -10.63 -1.87 -4.46
C GLU A 522 -10.37 -1.56 -2.97
N ARG A 523 -9.14 -1.74 -2.47
CA ARG A 523 -8.77 -1.56 -1.06
C ARG A 523 -8.09 -0.22 -0.77
N GLY A 524 -7.68 0.51 -1.81
CA GLY A 524 -6.86 1.72 -1.67
C GLY A 524 -7.46 2.81 -0.78
N VAL A 525 -8.79 2.94 -0.75
CA VAL A 525 -9.46 3.90 0.14
C VAL A 525 -9.35 3.46 1.61
N ALA A 526 -9.55 2.18 1.91
CA ALA A 526 -9.45 1.66 3.27
C ALA A 526 -7.99 1.67 3.77
N GLU A 527 -7.03 1.32 2.93
CA GLU A 527 -5.59 1.47 3.23
C GLU A 527 -5.23 2.93 3.50
N GLY A 528 -5.73 3.85 2.66
CA GLY A 528 -5.61 5.28 2.87
C GLY A 528 -6.24 5.78 4.17
N ALA A 529 -7.37 5.19 4.57
CA ALA A 529 -8.03 5.49 5.84
C ALA A 529 -7.15 5.07 7.03
N ALA A 530 -6.49 3.91 6.96
CA ALA A 530 -5.51 3.50 7.98
C ALA A 530 -4.32 4.49 8.06
N GLN A 531 -3.90 5.07 6.93
CA GLN A 531 -2.84 6.08 6.91
C GLN A 531 -3.22 7.40 7.59
N LEU A 532 -4.51 7.70 7.80
CA LEU A 532 -4.93 8.86 8.62
C LEU A 532 -4.39 8.76 10.06
N LEU A 533 -4.13 7.54 10.55
CA LEU A 533 -3.53 7.27 11.85
C LEU A 533 -2.03 7.03 11.74
N LEU A 534 -1.59 6.24 10.76
CA LEU A 534 -0.19 5.83 10.65
C LEU A 534 0.70 6.97 10.17
N ALA A 535 0.32 7.71 9.12
CA ALA A 535 1.19 8.71 8.50
C ALA A 535 1.72 9.75 9.50
N PRO A 536 0.89 10.33 10.41
CA PRO A 536 1.36 11.29 11.40
C PRO A 536 2.44 10.73 12.36
N LEU A 537 2.41 9.42 12.66
CA LEU A 537 3.42 8.79 13.52
C LEU A 537 4.82 8.81 12.90
N PHE A 538 4.89 8.92 11.58
CA PHE A 538 6.10 8.96 10.79
C PHE A 538 6.38 10.35 10.21
N GLY A 539 5.71 11.39 10.72
CA GLY A 539 5.93 12.77 10.28
C GLY A 539 5.47 13.01 8.84
N ARG A 540 4.61 12.13 8.31
CA ARG A 540 3.97 12.28 7.01
C ARG A 540 2.54 12.78 7.24
N ALA A 541 2.11 13.79 6.49
CA ALA A 541 0.77 14.39 6.59
C ALA A 541 0.47 15.20 7.87
N GLU A 542 1.32 16.18 8.20
CA GLU A 542 0.85 17.34 8.98
C GLU A 542 0.03 18.25 8.04
N GLY A 543 -1.30 18.24 8.18
CA GLY A 543 -2.22 19.04 7.36
C GLY A 543 -3.66 19.04 7.85
#